data_AF-A0A2T7P5L4-F1
#
_entry.id   AF-A0A2T7P5L4-F1
#
_cell.length_a   1.000
_cell.length_b   1.000
_cell.length_c   1.000
_cell.angle_alpha   90.00
_cell.angle_beta   90.00
_cell.angle_gamma   90.00
#
_symmetry.space_group_name_H-M   'P 1'
#
loop_
_entity.id
_entity.type
_entity.pdbx_description
1 polymer ?
#
loop_
_entity_poly.entity_id
_entity_poly.type
_entity_poly.pdbx_seq_one_letter_code
_entity_poly.pdbx_strand_id
1 'polypeptide(L)'
;MADPAVDCSPGQLIEAVEGHFDTGILSINPRSERAISGWLPSEFTAAYKAAAGGRHLPGDTIVSQGYDAVWALALALNRTQEQLTGECQCHSVV
;
A
#
# COMPACT_ATOMS: atom_id res chain seq x y z
N MET A 1 21.98 -19.77 4.40
CA MET A 1 21.58 -20.72 5.46
C MET A 1 20.93 -21.90 4.75
N ALA A 2 21.44 -23.12 4.94
CA ALA A 2 20.82 -24.31 4.37
C ALA A 2 19.62 -24.71 5.24
N ASP A 3 18.46 -24.94 4.63
CA ASP A 3 17.28 -25.43 5.33
C ASP A 3 17.42 -26.95 5.50
N PRO A 4 17.42 -27.49 6.74
CA PRO A 4 17.52 -28.93 6.97
C PRO A 4 16.33 -29.73 6.42
N ALA A 5 15.23 -29.08 6.01
CA ALA A 5 14.10 -29.70 5.35
C ALA A 5 14.26 -29.80 3.81
N VAL A 6 15.36 -29.28 3.24
CA VAL A 6 15.59 -29.24 1.78
C VAL A 6 16.88 -29.97 1.44
N ASP A 7 16.75 -31.12 0.77
CA ASP A 7 17.88 -31.97 0.37
C ASP A 7 18.62 -31.45 -0.87
N CYS A 8 18.06 -30.47 -1.58
CA CYS A 8 18.66 -29.89 -2.78
C CYS A 8 19.73 -28.84 -2.43
N SER A 9 20.83 -28.84 -3.17
CA SER A 9 21.81 -27.76 -3.13
C SER A 9 21.22 -26.45 -3.70
N PRO A 10 21.76 -25.27 -3.33
CA PRO A 10 21.32 -24.00 -3.90
C PRO A 10 21.37 -23.95 -5.43
N GLY A 11 22.36 -24.60 -6.06
CA GLY A 11 22.47 -24.66 -7.51
C GLY A 11 21.30 -25.42 -8.16
N GLN A 12 20.90 -26.54 -7.58
CA GLN A 12 19.74 -27.32 -8.07
C GLN A 12 18.43 -26.55 -7.89
N LEU A 13 18.28 -25.79 -6.81
CA LEU A 13 17.10 -24.95 -6.61
C LEU A 13 17.03 -23.83 -7.63
N ILE A 14 18.16 -23.17 -7.94
CA ILE A 14 18.23 -22.11 -8.95
C ILE A 14 17.84 -22.64 -10.33
N GLU A 15 18.35 -23.81 -10.72
CA GLU A 15 17.98 -24.48 -11.97
C GLU A 15 16.47 -24.82 -12.00
N ALA A 16 15.94 -25.35 -10.89
CA ALA A 16 14.53 -25.76 -10.82
C ALA A 16 13.53 -24.59 -10.90
N VAL A 17 13.91 -23.39 -10.46
CA VAL A 17 13.04 -22.19 -10.53
C VAL A 17 13.23 -21.37 -11.80
N GLU A 18 14.19 -21.75 -12.66
CA GLU A 18 14.47 -21.01 -13.89
C GLU A 18 13.26 -21.02 -14.83
N GLY A 19 12.92 -19.85 -15.38
CA GLY A 19 11.80 -19.69 -16.30
C GLY A 19 10.42 -19.67 -15.64
N HIS A 20 10.33 -19.59 -14.30
CA HIS A 20 9.03 -19.40 -13.65
C HIS A 20 8.42 -18.04 -14.02
N PHE A 21 7.09 -17.99 -14.08
CA PHE A 21 6.35 -16.74 -14.17
C PHE A 21 5.68 -16.46 -12.83
N ASP A 22 5.72 -15.20 -12.41
CA ASP A 22 5.00 -14.73 -11.24
C ASP A 22 4.14 -13.53 -11.61
N THR A 23 3.08 -13.32 -10.85
CA THR A 23 2.16 -12.19 -10.99
C THR A 23 2.16 -11.38 -9.71
N GLY A 24 2.54 -10.11 -9.82
CA GLY A 24 2.56 -9.17 -8.70
C GLY A 24 1.48 -8.10 -8.81
N ILE A 25 1.13 -7.52 -7.66
CA ILE A 25 0.33 -6.29 -7.59
C ILE A 25 1.30 -5.10 -7.50
N LEU A 26 1.04 -4.07 -8.28
CA LEU A 26 1.79 -2.82 -8.19
C LEU A 26 1.25 -1.98 -7.03
N SER A 27 1.98 -1.95 -5.91
CA SER A 27 1.54 -1.23 -4.71
C SER A 27 1.61 0.30 -4.81
N ILE A 28 2.45 0.85 -5.70
CA ILE A 28 2.66 2.30 -5.82
C ILE A 28 2.43 2.71 -7.28
N ASN A 29 1.66 3.77 -7.51
CA ASN A 29 1.42 4.31 -8.85
C ASN A 29 2.76 4.65 -9.54
N PRO A 30 3.05 4.11 -10.73
CA PRO A 30 4.33 4.30 -11.39
C PRO A 30 4.43 5.67 -12.08
N ARG A 31 3.32 6.39 -12.20
CA ARG A 31 3.26 7.71 -12.84
C ARG A 31 3.69 8.79 -11.84
N SER A 32 4.43 9.78 -12.33
CA SER A 32 4.85 10.96 -11.55
C SER A 32 3.73 11.99 -11.43
N GLU A 33 2.63 11.60 -10.80
CA GLU A 33 1.45 12.44 -10.57
C GLU A 33 1.24 12.64 -9.08
N ARG A 34 0.81 13.85 -8.68
CA ARG A 34 0.53 14.13 -7.26
C ARG A 34 -0.79 13.48 -6.84
N ALA A 35 -0.76 12.78 -5.70
CA ALA A 35 -1.94 12.24 -5.07
C ALA A 35 -2.74 13.33 -4.32
N ILE A 36 -3.91 12.98 -3.77
CA ILE A 36 -4.75 13.91 -2.98
C ILE A 36 -4.03 14.46 -1.74
N SER A 37 -3.06 13.70 -1.21
CA SER A 37 -2.20 14.14 -0.12
C SER A 37 -1.21 15.25 -0.52
N GLY A 38 -1.11 15.56 -1.81
CA GLY A 38 -0.15 16.49 -2.38
C GLY A 38 1.20 15.85 -2.73
N TRP A 39 1.46 14.60 -2.34
CA TRP A 39 2.74 13.92 -2.55
C TRP A 39 2.83 13.30 -3.95
N LEU A 40 4.03 13.32 -4.54
CA LEU A 40 4.41 12.38 -5.59
C LEU A 40 4.71 11.00 -4.98
N PRO A 41 4.53 9.90 -5.75
CA PRO A 41 4.87 8.55 -5.28
C PRO A 41 6.34 8.41 -4.83
N SER A 42 7.26 9.09 -5.51
CA SER A 42 8.68 9.12 -5.17
C SER A 42 8.96 9.86 -3.87
N GLU A 43 8.31 11.01 -3.66
CA GLU A 43 8.40 11.79 -2.42
C GLU A 43 7.90 10.93 -1.24
N PHE A 44 6.74 10.27 -1.39
CA PHE A 44 6.15 9.42 -0.35
C PHE A 44 7.11 8.28 0.02
N THR A 45 7.66 7.59 -0.99
CA THR A 45 8.62 6.50 -0.79
C THR A 45 9.87 6.98 -0.06
N ALA A 46 10.38 8.18 -0.38
CA ALA A 46 11.54 8.76 0.29
C ALA A 46 11.26 9.09 1.75
N ALA A 47 10.10 9.71 2.04
CA ALA A 47 9.69 10.01 3.41
C ALA A 47 9.47 8.75 4.25
N TYR A 48 8.86 7.71 3.67
CA TYR A 48 8.73 6.42 4.35
C TYR A 48 10.09 5.82 4.70
N LYS A 49 11.02 5.74 3.74
CA LYS A 49 12.37 5.21 3.98
C LYS A 49 13.13 5.98 5.05
N ALA A 50 12.99 7.31 5.07
CA ALA A 50 13.56 8.16 6.10
C ALA A 50 12.95 7.85 7.48
N ALA A 51 11.62 7.71 7.57
CA ALA A 51 10.93 7.35 8.82
C ALA A 51 11.27 5.93 9.30
N ALA A 52 11.47 4.98 8.39
CA ALA A 52 11.87 3.61 8.70
C ALA A 52 13.35 3.50 9.14
N GLY A 53 14.14 4.56 9.01
CA GLY A 53 15.57 4.56 9.38
C GLY A 53 16.40 3.55 8.60
N GLY A 54 16.03 3.26 7.34
CA GLY A 54 16.70 2.28 6.50
C GLY A 54 16.44 0.81 6.88
N ARG A 55 15.55 0.54 7.84
CA ARG A 55 15.13 -0.83 8.18
C ARG A 55 14.13 -1.34 7.16
N HIS A 56 14.27 -2.61 6.78
CA HIS A 56 13.20 -3.34 6.10
C HIS A 56 12.14 -3.74 7.14
N LEU A 57 10.90 -3.29 6.97
CA LEU A 57 9.80 -3.65 7.85
C LEU A 57 8.92 -4.72 7.17
N PRO A 58 8.26 -5.60 7.95
CA PRO A 58 7.38 -6.64 7.39
C PRO A 58 6.25 -6.10 6.48
N GLY A 59 5.91 -4.81 6.60
CA GLY A 59 4.86 -4.15 5.84
C GLY A 59 5.35 -3.29 4.66
N ASP A 60 6.62 -3.36 4.28
CA ASP A 60 7.19 -2.50 3.22
C ASP A 60 6.43 -2.60 1.89
N THR A 61 5.88 -3.77 1.57
CA THR A 61 5.13 -4.01 0.32
C THR A 61 3.70 -3.48 0.36
N ILE A 62 3.16 -3.19 1.56
CA ILE A 62 1.76 -2.77 1.76
C ILE A 62 1.63 -1.36 2.38
N VAL A 63 2.72 -0.60 2.42
CA VAL A 63 2.78 0.69 3.12
C VAL A 63 1.88 1.76 2.50
N SER A 64 1.77 1.81 1.16
CA SER A 64 0.90 2.75 0.45
C SER A 64 -0.58 2.47 0.73
N GLN A 65 -0.97 1.20 0.80
CA GLN A 65 -2.34 0.79 1.14
C GLN A 65 -2.70 1.23 2.56
N GLY A 66 -1.77 1.10 3.52
CA GLY A 66 -1.96 1.59 4.88
C GLY A 66 -2.14 3.12 4.94
N TYR A 67 -1.35 3.85 4.15
CA TYR A 67 -1.48 5.31 4.01
C TYR A 67 -2.82 5.73 3.39
N ASP A 68 -3.22 5.07 2.30
CA ASP A 68 -4.46 5.35 1.59
C ASP A 68 -5.69 4.97 2.41
N ALA A 69 -5.63 3.93 3.24
CA ALA A 69 -6.72 3.54 4.14
C ALA A 69 -7.07 4.67 5.14
N VAL A 70 -6.04 5.33 5.70
CA VAL A 70 -6.25 6.47 6.61
C VAL A 70 -6.85 7.66 5.87
N TRP A 71 -6.36 7.96 4.66
CA TRP A 71 -6.93 9.01 3.82
C TRP A 71 -8.39 8.74 3.44
N ALA A 72 -8.70 7.50 3.04
CA ALA A 72 -10.06 7.10 2.70
C ALA A 72 -11.01 7.28 3.89
N LEU A 73 -10.58 6.88 5.09
CA LEU A 73 -11.34 7.09 6.33
C LEU A 73 -11.57 8.58 6.61
N ALA A 74 -10.52 9.40 6.53
CA ALA A 74 -10.63 10.85 6.77
C ALA A 74 -11.62 11.52 5.79
N LEU A 75 -11.55 11.17 4.50
CA LEU A 75 -12.47 11.69 3.49
C LEU A 75 -13.91 11.23 3.72
N ALA A 76 -14.11 9.97 4.12
CA ALA A 76 -15.43 9.44 4.44
C ALA A 76 -16.05 10.15 5.65
N LEU A 77 -15.26 10.37 6.71
CA LEU A 77 -15.70 11.10 7.90
C LEU A 77 -16.04 12.56 7.57
N ASN A 78 -15.21 13.24 6.77
CA ASN A 78 -15.48 14.62 6.35
C ASN A 78 -16.82 14.74 5.61
N ARG A 79 -17.08 13.85 4.63
CA ARG A 79 -18.35 13.81 3.90
C ARG A 79 -19.54 13.50 4.81
N THR A 80 -19.35 12.58 5.76
CA THR A 80 -20.40 12.21 6.71
C THR A 80 -20.73 13.38 7.65
N GLN A 81 -19.71 14.10 8.12
CA GLN A 81 -19.89 15.30 8.92
C GLN A 81 -20.70 16.36 8.15
N GLU A 82 -20.33 16.63 6.90
CA GLU A 82 -21.06 17.56 6.02
C GLU A 82 -22.54 17.17 5.84
N GLN A 83 -22.85 15.87 5.71
CA GLN A 83 -24.24 15.40 5.62
C GLN A 83 -25.02 15.54 6.93
N LEU A 84 -24.37 15.38 8.07
CA LEU A 84 -25.02 15.46 9.38
C LEU A 84 -25.18 16.91 9.87
N THR A 85 -24.31 17.82 9.44
CA THR A 85 -24.38 19.25 9.78
C THR A 85 -25.09 20.08 8.72
N GLY A 86 -25.02 19.65 7.46
CA GLY A 86 -25.74 20.20 6.32
C GLY A 86 -27.12 19.57 6.21
N GLU A 87 -28.09 20.22 6.87
CA GLU A 87 -29.53 19.97 6.77
C GLU A 87 -30.00 18.57 7.19
N CYS A 88 -30.75 18.54 8.29
CA CYS A 88 -31.85 17.60 8.47
C CYS A 88 -32.84 17.81 7.32
N GLN A 89 -32.57 17.26 6.13
CA GLN A 89 -33.62 17.00 5.16
C GLN A 89 -34.40 15.82 5.69
N CYS A 90 -35.36 16.13 6.56
CA CYS A 90 -36.55 15.31 6.76
C CYS A 90 -37.11 14.99 5.38
N HIS A 91 -36.66 13.89 4.77
CA HIS A 91 -37.35 13.29 3.65
C HIS A 91 -38.67 12.80 4.22
N SER A 92 -39.70 13.66 4.13
CA SER A 92 -41.08 13.22 4.16
C SER A 92 -41.22 12.18 3.07
N VAL A 93 -41.25 10.92 3.48
CA VAL A 93 -41.79 9.85 2.66
C VAL A 93 -43.28 10.16 2.53
N VAL A 94 -43.64 10.79 1.41
CA VAL A 94 -45.01 10.78 0.87
C VAL A 94 -45.16 9.52 0.05
#